data_AF-A0A9D3AZB0-F1
#
_entry.id   AF-A0A9D3AZB0-F1
#
_cell.length_a   1.000
_cell.length_b   1.000
_cell.length_c   1.000
_cell.angle_alpha   90.00
_cell.angle_beta   90.00
_cell.angle_gamma   90.00
#
_symmetry.space_group_name_H-M   'P 1'
#
loop_
_entity.id
_entity.type
_entity.pdbx_description
1 polymer ?
#
loop_
_entity_poly.entity_id
_entity_poly.type
_entity_poly.pdbx_seq_one_letter_code
_entity_poly.pdbx_strand_id
1 'polypeptide(L)'
;MKKNEEELINIVCPACANTIVAKYKGEIVTGKLQHKCRVCKRYWDLNYTTKTITWKGGKADKTPITKFKLDMATGKWQPINSENVEKALLRREGA
;
A
#
# COMPACT_ATOMS: atom_id res chain seq x y z
N MET A 1 22.52 29.47 0.03
CA MET A 1 21.30 28.74 0.46
C MET A 1 21.25 27.42 -0.29
N LYS A 2 21.51 26.29 0.38
CA LYS A 2 21.33 24.97 -0.25
C LYS A 2 19.84 24.79 -0.48
N LYS A 3 19.42 24.68 -1.74
CA LYS A 3 18.09 24.15 -2.08
C LYS A 3 18.12 22.72 -1.55
N ASN A 4 17.54 22.49 -0.37
CA ASN A 4 17.10 21.15 -0.02
C ASN A 4 16.02 20.85 -1.04
N GLU A 5 16.38 20.21 -2.15
CA GLU A 5 15.40 19.55 -3.00
C GLU A 5 14.63 18.63 -2.06
N GLU A 6 13.40 19.03 -1.75
CA GLU A 6 12.55 18.31 -0.82
C GLU A 6 12.23 16.96 -1.48
N GLU A 7 13.08 15.97 -1.24
CA GLU A 7 12.97 14.65 -1.85
C GLU A 7 11.60 14.05 -1.47
N LEU A 8 10.72 13.92 -2.47
CA LEU A 8 9.38 13.36 -2.29
C LEU A 8 9.41 11.83 -2.43
N ILE A 9 8.87 11.15 -1.44
CA ILE A 9 8.68 9.71 -1.45
C ILE A 9 7.24 9.42 -1.88
N ASN A 10 7.10 8.83 -3.07
CA ASN A 10 5.81 8.42 -3.61
C ASN A 10 5.39 7.07 -3.06
N ILE A 11 4.31 7.06 -2.28
CA ILE A 11 3.66 5.84 -1.83
C ILE A 11 2.80 5.33 -2.97
N VAL A 12 3.07 4.10 -3.41
CA VAL A 12 2.41 3.48 -4.56
C VAL A 12 1.27 2.56 -4.15
N CYS A 13 0.23 2.49 -4.98
CA CYS A 13 -0.93 1.64 -4.81
C CYS A 13 -0.55 0.15 -4.90
N PRO A 14 -0.92 -0.69 -3.93
CA PRO A 14 -0.60 -2.12 -4.00
C PRO A 14 -1.20 -2.89 -5.18
N ALA A 15 -2.36 -2.46 -5.68
CA ALA A 15 -3.03 -3.15 -6.76
C ALA A 15 -2.70 -2.67 -8.18
N CYS A 16 -2.11 -1.48 -8.37
CA CYS A 16 -1.89 -0.94 -9.72
C CYS A 16 -0.63 -0.08 -9.87
N ALA A 17 0.26 -0.09 -8.86
CA ALA A 17 1.52 0.64 -8.81
C ALA A 17 1.46 2.17 -9.02
N ASN A 18 0.27 2.75 -9.18
CA ASN A 18 0.10 4.20 -9.29
C ASN A 18 0.31 4.89 -7.95
N THR A 19 0.94 6.05 -7.96
CA THR A 19 1.09 6.89 -6.76
C THR A 19 -0.28 7.24 -6.17
N ILE A 20 -0.43 6.99 -4.86
CA ILE A 20 -1.62 7.36 -4.10
C ILE A 20 -1.37 8.63 -3.28
N VAL A 21 -0.23 8.68 -2.60
CA VAL A 21 0.15 9.79 -1.72
C VAL A 21 1.66 9.98 -1.82
N ALA A 22 2.13 11.22 -1.73
CA ALA A 22 3.54 11.54 -1.56
C ALA A 22 3.78 12.08 -0.14
N LYS A 23 4.97 11.84 0.41
CA LYS A 23 5.44 12.47 1.65
C LYS A 23 6.85 12.99 1.47
N TYR A 24 7.24 13.99 2.24
CA TYR A 24 8.61 14.48 2.23
C TYR A 24 9.56 13.52 2.96
N LYS A 25 10.77 13.35 2.43
CA LYS A 25 11.84 12.57 3.06
C LYS A 25 12.31 13.29 4.33
N GLY A 26 12.45 12.54 5.41
CA GLY A 26 12.84 13.07 6.72
C GLY A 26 11.67 13.59 7.58
N GLU A 27 10.48 13.80 6.99
CA GLU A 27 9.31 14.22 7.75
C GLU A 27 8.69 13.04 8.52
N ILE A 28 8.43 13.27 9.82
CA ILE A 28 7.77 12.31 10.70
C ILE A 28 6.26 12.50 10.56
N VAL A 29 5.63 11.66 9.75
CA VAL A 29 4.17 11.62 9.59
C VAL A 29 3.60 10.52 10.49
N THR A 30 2.53 10.82 11.22
CA THR A 30 1.81 9.87 12.07
C THR A 30 0.32 9.88 11.76
N GLY A 31 -0.40 8.86 12.21
CA GLY A 31 -1.85 8.76 12.04
C GLY A 31 -2.29 7.89 10.86
N LYS A 32 -3.60 7.97 10.56
CA LYS A 32 -4.26 7.18 9.52
C LYS A 32 -4.77 8.09 8.41
N LEU A 33 -4.64 7.65 7.17
CA LEU A 33 -5.12 8.33 5.98
C LEU A 33 -5.86 7.34 5.10
N GLN A 34 -7.14 7.61 4.87
CA GLN A 34 -7.92 6.89 3.89
C GLN A 34 -7.74 7.53 2.51
N HIS A 35 -7.34 6.75 1.52
CA HIS A 35 -7.11 7.21 0.17
C HIS A 35 -7.82 6.33 -0.86
N LYS A 36 -8.50 6.96 -1.83
CA LYS A 36 -9.10 6.28 -2.98
C LYS A 36 -8.17 6.41 -4.19
N CYS A 37 -7.62 5.28 -4.65
CA CYS A 37 -6.78 5.28 -5.85
C CYS A 37 -7.58 5.74 -7.07
N ARG A 38 -7.10 6.76 -7.78
CA ARG A 38 -7.77 7.32 -8.96
C ARG A 38 -7.90 6.31 -10.10
N VAL A 39 -6.94 5.40 -10.25
CA VAL A 39 -6.88 4.43 -11.36
C VAL A 39 -7.73 3.21 -11.06
N CYS A 40 -7.36 2.43 -10.04
CA CYS A 40 -8.08 1.19 -9.73
C CYS A 40 -9.36 1.37 -8.91
N LYS A 41 -9.66 2.61 -8.47
CA LYS A 41 -10.84 2.97 -7.67
C LYS A 41 -10.96 2.21 -6.34
N ARG A 42 -9.88 1.58 -5.86
CA ARG A 42 -9.81 0.90 -4.57
C ARG A 42 -9.52 1.89 -3.44
N TYR A 43 -10.10 1.61 -2.28
CA TYR A 43 -9.89 2.37 -1.05
C TYR A 43 -8.81 1.69 -0.22
N TRP A 44 -7.82 2.47 0.19
CA TRP A 44 -6.68 2.08 1.00
C TRP A 44 -6.67 2.89 2.29
N ASP A 45 -6.43 2.22 3.41
CA ASP A 45 -6.18 2.82 4.71
C ASP A 45 -4.68 2.73 4.99
N LEU A 46 -4.01 3.88 4.92
CA LEU A 46 -2.59 4.03 5.20
C LEU A 46 -2.44 4.41 6.66
N ASN A 47 -1.74 3.61 7.44
CA ASN A 47 -1.38 3.94 8.80
C ASN A 47 0.12 4.22 8.84
N TYR A 48 0.49 5.50 8.99
CA TYR A 48 1.87 5.94 9.04
C TYR A 48 2.55 5.52 10.35
N THR A 49 1.79 5.44 11.44
CA THR A 49 2.28 5.01 12.75
C THR A 49 2.69 3.54 12.73
N THR A 50 1.83 2.66 12.20
CA THR A 50 2.13 1.22 12.10
C THR A 50 2.86 0.86 10.80
N LYS A 51 3.06 1.82 9.90
CA LYS A 51 3.67 1.64 8.58
C LYS A 51 2.99 0.54 7.79
N THR A 52 1.66 0.61 7.66
CA THR A 52 0.86 -0.39 6.94
C THR A 52 -0.13 0.23 5.97
N ILE A 53 -0.38 -0.45 4.87
CA ILE A 53 -1.45 -0.14 3.90
C ILE A 53 -2.45 -1.29 3.95
N THR A 54 -3.72 -0.99 4.22
CA THR A 54 -4.79 -1.99 4.29
C THR A 54 -5.86 -1.68 3.26
N TRP A 55 -6.31 -2.70 2.53
CA TRP A 55 -7.45 -2.57 1.64
C TRP A 55 -8.74 -2.43 2.45
N LYS A 56 -9.56 -1.42 2.14
CA LYS A 56 -10.86 -1.19 2.79
C LYS A 56 -12.06 -1.51 1.91
N GLY A 57 -11.88 -1.61 0.60
CA GLY A 57 -12.97 -1.88 -0.33
C GLY A 57 -12.75 -1.25 -1.71
N GLY A 58 -13.79 -1.25 -2.54
CA GLY A 58 -13.74 -0.85 -3.96
C GLY A 58 -14.00 -2.04 -4.88
N LYS A 59 -13.57 -1.98 -6.16
CA LYS A 59 -13.77 -3.10 -7.10
C LYS A 59 -13.25 -4.40 -6.49
N ALA A 60 -14.20 -5.28 -6.17
CA ALA A 60 -14.01 -6.57 -5.53
C ALA A 60 -13.43 -7.52 -6.58
N ASP A 61 -12.10 -7.54 -6.67
CA ASP A 61 -11.44 -8.52 -7.52
C ASP A 61 -10.33 -9.18 -6.72
N LYS A 62 -10.50 -10.49 -6.52
CA LYS A 62 -9.58 -11.50 -5.97
C LYS A 62 -8.23 -10.96 -5.49
N THR A 63 -8.22 -10.11 -4.47
CA THR A 63 -6.98 -9.63 -3.83
C THR A 63 -6.84 -10.46 -2.55
N PRO A 64 -6.15 -11.62 -2.59
CA PRO A 64 -6.05 -12.50 -1.42
C PRO A 64 -5.25 -11.84 -0.28
N ILE A 65 -4.50 -10.79 -0.60
CA ILE A 65 -3.70 -10.01 0.33
C ILE A 65 -4.36 -8.65 0.51
N THR A 66 -4.81 -8.38 1.73
CA THR A 66 -5.51 -7.14 2.09
C THR A 66 -4.66 -6.22 2.94
N LYS A 67 -3.47 -6.66 3.39
CA LYS A 67 -2.60 -5.90 4.28
C LYS A 67 -1.15 -5.95 3.81
N PHE A 68 -0.53 -4.78 3.76
CA PHE A 68 0.83 -4.58 3.27
C PHE A 68 1.61 -3.74 4.29
N LYS A 69 2.90 -4.03 4.44
CA LYS A 69 3.88 -3.24 5.18
C LYS A 69 4.40 -2.15 4.24
N LEU A 70 4.38 -0.91 4.69
CA LEU A 70 4.89 0.25 3.96
C LEU A 70 6.32 0.52 4.39
N ASP A 71 7.21 0.63 3.42
CA ASP A 71 8.53 1.21 3.62
C ASP A 71 8.43 2.74 3.51
N MET A 72 8.60 3.41 4.64
CA MET A 72 8.51 4.87 4.76
C MET A 72 9.72 5.62 4.18
N ALA A 73 10.79 4.92 3.81
CA ALA A 73 11.97 5.48 3.16
C ALA A 73 11.88 5.42 1.63
N THR A 74 11.20 4.40 1.08
CA THR A 74 11.12 4.20 -0.37
C THR A 74 9.72 4.38 -0.95
N GLY A 75 8.67 4.38 -0.12
CA GLY A 75 7.27 4.44 -0.57
C GLY A 75 6.77 3.12 -1.16
N LYS A 76 7.62 2.09 -1.17
CA LYS A 76 7.26 0.74 -1.59
C LYS A 76 6.53 -0.01 -0.49
N TRP A 77 5.85 -1.08 -0.86
CA TRP A 77 5.13 -1.92 0.07
C TRP A 77 5.50 -3.38 -0.13
N GLN A 78 5.34 -4.17 0.92
CA GLN A 78 5.50 -5.62 0.91
C GLN A 78 4.26 -6.27 1.52
N PRO A 79 3.76 -7.39 0.99
CA PRO A 79 2.65 -8.11 1.60
C PRO A 79 3.03 -8.59 3.01
N ILE A 80 2.18 -8.34 4.00
CA ILE A 80 2.34 -8.93 5.34
C ILE A 80 1.61 -10.26 5.31
N ASN A 81 2.37 -11.37 5.30
CA ASN A 81 1.93 -12.75 5.47
C ASN A 81 0.44 -13.01 5.17
N SER A 82 0.18 -13.37 3.92
CA SER A 82 -0.99 -14.15 3.60
C SER A 82 -0.70 -15.63 3.87
N GLU A 83 -0.83 -16.08 5.12
CA GLU A 83 -0.84 -17.51 5.47
C GLU A 83 -1.96 -18.32 4.75
N ASN A 84 -2.76 -17.66 3.89
CA ASN A 84 -3.82 -18.27 3.10
C ASN A 84 -3.67 -18.10 1.56
N VAL A 85 -2.58 -17.52 1.03
CA VAL A 85 -2.38 -17.45 -0.43
C VAL A 85 -2.03 -18.81 -1.02
N GLU A 86 -1.20 -19.62 -0.35
CA GLU A 86 -0.90 -20.99 -0.80
C GLU A 86 -2.15 -21.88 -0.82
N LYS A 87 -3.01 -21.80 0.22
CA LYS A 87 -4.28 -22.57 0.26
C LYS A 87 -5.30 -22.16 -0.80
N ALA A 88 -5.22 -20.93 -1.33
CA ALA A 88 -6.12 -20.46 -2.39
C ALA A 88 -5.63 -20.87 -3.80
N LEU A 89 -4.32 -21.05 -3.99
CA LEU A 89 -3.73 -21.55 -5.23
C LEU A 89 -3.85 -23.08 -5.34
N LEU A 90 -3.62 -23.81 -4.24
CA LEU A 90 -3.71 -25.28 -4.18
C LEU A 90 -5.11 -25.86 -4.50
N ARG A 91 -6.20 -25.08 -4.42
CA ARG A 91 -7.55 -25.56 -4.79
C ARG A 91 -7.86 -25.49 -6.28
N ARG A 92 -6.99 -24.92 -7.12
CA ARG A 92 -7.22 -24.81 -8.58
C ARG A 92 -6.52 -25.89 -9.40
N GLU A 93 -5.58 -26.63 -8.81
CA GLU A 93 -4.86 -27.72 -9.51
C GLU A 93 -5.48 -29.11 -9.24
N GLY A 94 -6.66 -29.16 -8.59
CA GLY A 94 -7.33 -30.41 -8.22
C GLY A 94 -8.83 -30.42 -8.56
N ALA A 95 -9.21 -29.89 -9.72
CA ALA A 95 -10.57 -30.02 -10.29
C ALA A 95 -10.48 -30.45 -11.75
#